data_AF-A0A1I7ACD4-F1
#
_entry.id   AF-A0A1I7ACD4-F1
#
_cell.length_a   1.000
_cell.length_b   1.000
_cell.length_c   1.000
_cell.angle_alpha   90.00
_cell.angle_beta   90.00
_cell.angle_gamma   90.00
#
_symmetry.space_group_name_H-M   'P 1'
#
loop_
_entity.id
_entity.type
_entity.pdbx_description
1 polymer ?
#
loop_
_entity_poly.entity_id
_entity_poly.type
_entity_poly.pdbx_seq_one_letter_code
_entity_poly.pdbx_strand_id
1 'polypeptide(L)' 'MTTRSTEPVLVRCNTVEHDGTESLRLSVEGGRLTIITPTVYNRTRWSAEQARTLRDTLTKLLGRLPGGGGSR' A
#
# COMPACT_ATOMS: atom_id res chain seq x y z
N MET A 1 -6.69 -24.56 4.07
CA MET A 1 -7.09 -23.17 3.77
C MET A 1 -5.86 -22.47 3.20
N THR A 2 -5.74 -22.39 1.88
CA THR A 2 -4.53 -21.86 1.23
C THR A 2 -4.56 -20.35 1.32
N THR A 3 -3.73 -19.76 2.18
CA THR A 3 -3.55 -18.30 2.25
C THR A 3 -2.95 -17.86 0.92
N ARG A 4 -3.76 -17.25 0.05
CA ARG A 4 -3.31 -16.68 -1.22
C ARG A 4 -2.49 -15.42 -0.90
N SER A 5 -1.19 -15.57 -0.72
CA SER A 5 -0.28 -14.43 -0.58
C SER A 5 -0.14 -13.76 -1.94
N THR A 6 -0.44 -12.46 -2.01
CA THR A 6 -0.19 -11.66 -3.21
C THR A 6 1.22 -11.11 -3.13
N GLU A 7 1.97 -11.14 -4.24
CA GLU A 7 3.27 -10.45 -4.30
C GLU A 7 3.13 -8.99 -3.86
N PRO A 8 4.07 -8.48 -3.04
CA PRO A 8 3.98 -7.14 -2.51
C PRO A 8 4.09 -6.09 -3.61
N VAL A 9 3.17 -5.13 -3.63
CA VAL A 9 3.19 -3.97 -4.51
C VAL A 9 4.02 -2.87 -3.86
N LEU A 10 4.94 -2.29 -4.61
CA LEU A 10 5.78 -1.17 -4.16
C LEU A 10 5.19 0.14 -4.64
N VAL A 11 4.98 1.10 -3.73
CA VAL A 11 4.56 2.46 -4.06
C VAL A 11 5.64 3.43 -3.61
N ARG A 12 6.26 4.12 -4.57
CA ARG A 12 7.30 5.11 -4.33
C ARG A 12 6.78 6.25 -3.47
N CYS A 13 7.59 6.68 -2.51
CA CYS A 13 7.28 7.80 -1.65
C CYS A 13 8.49 8.74 -1.50
N ASN A 14 8.22 10.04 -1.50
CA ASN A 14 9.28 11.04 -1.32
C ASN A 14 9.56 11.24 0.17
N THR A 15 10.61 10.60 0.64
CA THR A 15 11.19 10.88 1.95
C THR A 15 12.22 11.99 1.81
N VAL A 16 12.21 12.95 2.74
CA VAL A 16 13.16 14.09 2.74
C VAL A 16 14.62 13.62 2.80
N GLU A 17 14.87 12.45 3.39
CA GLU A 17 16.23 11.95 3.66
C GLU A 17 16.83 11.16 2.49
N HIS A 18 16.02 10.65 1.56
CA HIS A 18 16.48 9.73 0.50
C HIS A 18 16.00 10.13 -0.91
N ASP A 19 15.65 11.40 -1.13
CA ASP A 19 15.30 11.97 -2.44
C ASP A 19 14.27 11.12 -3.23
N GLY A 20 13.30 10.52 -2.52
CA GLY A 20 12.25 9.71 -3.15
C GLY A 20 12.64 8.33 -3.66
N THR A 21 13.77 7.81 -3.22
CA THR A 21 14.18 6.42 -3.50
C THR A 21 13.49 5.38 -2.60
N GLU A 22 12.71 5.82 -1.62
CA GLU A 22 11.98 4.94 -0.70
C GLU A 22 10.65 4.44 -1.28
N SER A 23 10.12 3.34 -0.72
CA SER A 23 8.84 2.78 -1.15
C SER A 23 8.06 2.16 0.01
N LEU A 24 6.75 2.39 0.03
CA LEU A 24 5.82 1.59 0.81
C LEU A 24 5.70 0.20 0.18
N ARG A 25 5.68 -0.85 1.02
CA ARG A 25 5.32 -2.21 0.57
C ARG A 25 3.90 -2.50 1.00
N LEU A 26 3.05 -2.85 0.03
CA LEU A 26 1.65 -3.16 0.23
C LEU A 26 1.41 -4.62 -0.12
N SER A 27 0.86 -5.42 0.79
CA SER A 27 0.52 -6.82 0.52
C SER A 27 -0.85 -7.18 1.08
N VAL A 28 -1.45 -8.24 0.52
CA VAL A 28 -2.63 -8.88 1.09
C VAL A 28 -2.22 -10.26 1.54
N GLU A 29 -2.33 -10.48 2.85
CA GLU A 29 -1.91 -11.72 3.51
C GLU A 29 -2.96 -12.11 4.54
N GLY A 30 -3.40 -13.37 4.51
CA GLY A 30 -4.38 -13.88 5.48
C GLY A 30 -5.71 -13.13 5.51
N GLY A 31 -6.15 -12.53 4.39
CA GLY A 31 -7.37 -11.74 4.32
C GLY A 31 -7.24 -10.36 5.00
N ARG A 32 -6.01 -9.87 5.19
CA ARG A 32 -5.72 -8.53 5.71
C ARG A 32 -4.85 -7.76 4.72
N LEU A 33 -5.03 -6.45 4.69
CA LEU A 33 -4.13 -5.54 4.01
C LEU A 33 -2.99 -5.14 4.96
N THR A 34 -1.76 -5.39 4.55
CA THR A 34 -0.54 -5.02 5.28
C THR A 34 0.15 -3.87 4.56
N ILE A 35 0.51 -2.83 5.31
CA ILE A 35 1.28 -1.68 4.84
C ILE A 35 2.58 -1.64 5.62
N ILE A 36 3.71 -1.89 4.96
CA ILE A 36 5.04 -1.76 5.55
C ILE A 36 5.62 -0.42 5.11
N THR A 37 5.80 0.46 6.09
CA THR A 37 6.40 1.79 5.89
C THR A 37 7.92 1.73 6.09
N PRO A 38 8.71 2.48 5.31
CA PRO A 38 10.10 2.78 5.65
C PRO A 38 10.20 3.46 7.03
N THR A 39 11.30 3.23 7.74
CA THR A 39 11.54 3.75 9.11
C THR A 39 11.49 5.28 9.20
N VAL A 40 11.67 5.98 8.08
CA VAL A 40 11.76 7.45 7.97
C VAL A 40 10.41 8.16 7.72
N TYR A 41 9.28 7.47 7.95
CA TYR A 41 7.95 7.92 7.52
C TYR A 41 7.53 9.32 8.02
N ASN A 42 7.98 9.76 9.21
CA ASN A 42 7.61 11.05 9.81
C ASN A 42 8.04 12.29 8.99
N ARG A 43 8.75 12.11 7.88
CA ARG A 43 9.16 13.18 6.96
C ARG A 43 8.75 12.91 5.51
N THR A 44 7.76 12.05 5.28
CA THR A 44 7.29 11.76 3.91
C THR A 44 6.42 12.90 3.40
N ARG A 45 6.83 13.55 2.30
CA ARG A 45 5.98 14.49 1.56
C ARG A 45 5.48 13.78 0.31
N TRP A 46 4.21 13.95 -0.01
CA TRP A 46 3.61 13.29 -1.17
C TRP A 46 3.30 14.34 -2.24
N SER A 47 3.71 14.08 -3.48
CA SER A 47 3.08 14.78 -4.59
C SER A 47 1.62 14.32 -4.73
N ALA A 48 0.78 15.16 -5.33
CA ALA A 48 -0.61 14.78 -5.58
C ALA A 48 -0.73 13.51 -6.45
N GLU A 49 0.22 13.29 -7.36
CA GLU A 49 0.29 12.08 -8.19
C GLU A 49 0.60 10.84 -7.35
N GLN A 50 1.62 10.92 -6.49
CA GLN A 50 1.99 9.80 -5.61
C GLN A 50 0.85 9.44 -4.65
N ALA A 51 0.15 10.44 -4.11
CA ALA A 51 -1.01 10.23 -3.26
C ALA A 51 -2.16 9.51 -4.00
N ARG A 52 -2.42 9.87 -5.26
CA ARG A 52 -3.40 9.18 -6.10
C ARG A 52 -2.99 7.74 -6.39
N THR A 53 -1.73 7.51 -6.73
CA THR A 53 -1.20 6.17 -6.97
C THR A 53 -1.33 5.28 -5.73
N LEU A 54 -1.03 5.81 -4.54
CA LEU A 54 -1.23 5.11 -3.28
C LEU A 54 -2.71 4.74 -3.09
N ARG A 55 -3.62 5.73 -3.19
CA ARG A 55 -5.07 5.52 -3.07
C ARG A 55 -5.57 4.42 -4.02
N ASP A 56 -5.23 4.52 -5.30
CA ASP A 56 -5.73 3.59 -6.32
C ASP A 56 -5.20 2.17 -6.09
N THR A 57 -3.96 2.05 -5.62
CA THR A 57 -3.35 0.77 -5.25
C THR A 57 -4.03 0.17 -4.02
N LEU A 58 -4.30 0.96 -2.98
CA LEU A 58 -5.03 0.53 -1.80
C LEU A 58 -6.44 0.05 -2.16
N THR A 59 -7.19 0.81 -2.96
CA THR A 59 -8.53 0.43 -3.43
C THR A 59 -8.50 -0.92 -4.18
N LYS A 60 -7.53 -1.12 -5.06
CA LYS A 60 -7.37 -2.40 -5.78
C LYS A 60 -7.07 -3.57 -4.85
N LEU A 61 -6.24 -3.37 -3.83
CA LEU A 61 -5.90 -4.42 -2.86
C LEU A 61 -7.06 -4.72 -1.91
N LEU A 62 -7.81 -3.70 -1.47
CA LEU A 62 -9.02 -3.87 -0.67
C LEU A 62 -10.07 -4.70 -1.40
N GLY A 63 -10.24 -4.50 -2.72
CA GLY A 63 -11.13 -5.33 -3.53
C GLY A 63 -10.75 -6.81 -3.64
N ARG A 64 -9.53 -7.20 -3.21
CA ARG A 64 -9.07 -8.59 -3.16
C ARG A 64 -9.32 -9.26 -1.81
N LEU A 65 -9.69 -8.48 -0.79
CA LEU A 65 -10.03 -9.02 0.51
C LEU A 65 -11.39 -9.73 0.41
N PRO A 66 -11.58 -10.88 1.11
CA PRO A 66 -12.89 -11.49 1.20
C PRO A 66 -13.85 -10.45 1.76
N GLY A 67 -14.86 -10.08 0.96
CA GLY A 67 -15.74 -8.97 1.29
C GLY A 67 -16.41 -9.18 2.64
N GLY A 68 -16.20 -8.24 3.57
CA GLY A 68 -17.29 -7.94 4.50
C GLY A 68 -18.51 -7.61 3.64
N GLY A 69 -19.56 -8.42 3.77
CA GLY A 69 -20.65 -8.49 2.81
C GLY A 69 -21.18 -7.14 2.33
N GLY A 70 -21.52 -7.12 1.03
CA GLY A 70 -22.35 -6.18 0.28
C GLY A 70 -22.73 -4.81 0.86
N SER A 71 -22.53 -3.79 0.04
CA SER A 71 -23.53 -2.74 -0.27
C SER A 71 -23.13 -2.22 -1.66
N ARG A 72 -23.90 -2.55 -2.71
CA ARG A 72 -24.89 -1.68 -3.35
C ARG A 72 -24.35 -0.31 -3.69
#